data_AF-J0LMH1-F1
#
_entry.id   AF-J0LMH1-F1
#
_cell.length_a   1.000
_cell.length_b   1.000
_cell.length_c   1.000
_cell.angle_alpha   90.00
_cell.angle_beta   90.00
_cell.angle_gamma   90.00
#
_symmetry.space_group_name_H-M   'P 1'
#
loop_
_entity.id
_entity.type
_entity.pdbx_description
1 polymer ?
#
loop_
_entity_poly.entity_id
_entity_poly.type
_entity_poly.pdbx_seq_one_letter_code
_entity_poly.pdbx_strand_id
1 'polypeptide(L)'
;MGTGLAAAGIQHHAAGGYTHNRRVPAQQARAAGSTGHDDLTLAENIYEITRSLSEPKNSALYVLRGKISYSRTPIFRANQISGSIGLRRLINTGAITMLDNHSFFVNVQAASTQGRAAIIQSLLPYNAVACGLVASWIWVGGDFPRTIDIISRSHFRTPIYGRAIRVTNRDIPQEHLSYLGTQRLTSPVRTACDLACLSISEKAEEKAYLSIGRLAGIFNFTYTDCLKMLWDHPRWPGHDEGVICFSNPQLRAILDAQRERYLPSGNATQIGGHTDQRGKKGRKGISYDAKIQNQ
;
A
#
# COMPACT_ATOMS: atom_id res chain seq x y z
N MET A 1 20.19 -72.63 11.58
CA MET A 1 21.02 -73.12 12.70
C MET A 1 22.41 -73.29 12.13
N GLY A 2 23.51 -72.72 12.59
CA GLY A 2 23.90 -71.93 13.74
C GLY A 2 25.42 -71.72 13.60
N THR A 3 26.06 -71.10 14.60
CA THR A 3 27.46 -70.63 14.65
C THR A 3 27.62 -69.24 14.01
N GLY A 4 27.89 -68.14 14.72
CA GLY A 4 28.44 -67.93 16.05
C GLY A 4 29.93 -67.61 15.93
N LEU A 5 30.29 -66.33 15.83
CA LEU A 5 31.68 -65.88 16.00
C LEU A 5 31.77 -64.44 16.55
N ALA A 6 32.48 -64.36 17.68
CA ALA A 6 33.38 -63.31 18.17
C ALA A 6 32.88 -61.85 18.34
N ALA A 7 32.83 -61.45 19.61
CA ALA A 7 32.77 -60.08 20.09
C ALA A 7 34.17 -59.49 20.32
N ALA A 8 34.37 -58.27 19.83
CA ALA A 8 35.32 -57.25 20.27
C ALA A 8 34.57 -55.93 20.05
N GLY A 9 34.42 -54.96 20.94
CA GLY A 9 35.21 -54.55 22.09
C GLY A 9 35.26 -53.03 21.97
N ILE A 10 34.31 -52.31 22.58
CA ILE A 10 34.36 -50.83 22.68
C ILE A 10 33.85 -50.41 24.06
N GLN A 11 34.69 -49.63 24.72
CA GLN A 11 34.57 -49.15 26.10
C GLN A 11 33.43 -48.14 26.29
N HIS A 12 32.82 -48.20 27.48
CA HIS A 12 31.97 -47.16 28.06
C HIS A 12 32.76 -45.90 28.40
N HIS A 13 32.17 -44.71 28.19
CA HIS A 13 32.03 -43.68 29.24
C HIS A 13 31.06 -42.57 28.79
N ALA A 14 30.21 -42.15 29.72
CA ALA A 14 29.15 -41.17 29.55
C ALA A 14 29.53 -39.78 30.10
N ALA A 15 28.86 -38.77 29.53
CA ALA A 15 28.39 -37.51 30.12
C ALA A 15 29.39 -36.47 30.70
N GLY A 16 29.14 -35.20 30.37
CA GLY A 16 29.63 -34.04 31.13
C GLY A 16 29.92 -32.83 30.25
N GLY A 17 29.11 -31.77 30.38
CA GLY A 17 29.10 -30.60 29.51
C GLY A 17 30.25 -29.60 29.74
N TYR A 18 30.33 -28.63 28.81
CA TYR A 18 31.07 -27.39 28.99
C TYR A 18 30.32 -26.21 28.34
N THR A 19 29.73 -25.39 29.20
CA THR A 19 29.44 -23.98 28.93
C THR A 19 30.74 -23.18 29.04
N HIS A 20 31.11 -22.42 28.01
CA HIS A 20 31.90 -21.20 28.25
C HIS A 20 31.58 -20.11 27.23
N ASN A 21 31.08 -19.00 27.77
CA ASN A 21 30.91 -17.70 27.15
C ASN A 21 32.12 -17.30 26.28
N ARG A 22 31.89 -16.99 25.01
CA ARG A 22 32.77 -16.12 24.23
C ARG A 22 31.99 -14.87 23.82
N ARG A 23 32.22 -13.79 24.56
CA ARG A 23 31.89 -12.42 24.17
C ARG A 23 32.62 -12.13 22.84
N VAL A 24 31.87 -11.74 21.83
CA VAL A 24 32.42 -11.20 20.58
C VAL A 24 32.65 -9.70 20.78
N PRO A 25 33.84 -9.13 20.51
CA PRO A 25 34.09 -7.72 20.70
C PRO A 25 33.34 -6.87 19.66
N ALA A 26 32.70 -5.81 20.12
CA ALA A 26 32.24 -4.71 19.29
C ALA A 26 33.46 -3.92 18.76
N GLN A 27 33.68 -3.94 17.45
CA GLN A 27 34.59 -3.02 16.76
C GLN A 27 33.87 -2.36 15.59
N GLN A 28 33.35 -1.17 15.88
CA GLN A 28 33.34 0.05 15.06
C GLN A 28 33.38 -0.15 13.53
N ALA A 29 32.20 -0.20 12.92
CA ALA A 29 32.04 0.22 11.53
C ALA A 29 32.11 1.76 11.49
N ARG A 30 33.25 2.28 11.03
CA ARG A 30 33.44 3.70 10.72
C ARG A 30 32.43 4.12 9.65
N ALA A 31 31.76 5.24 9.90
CA ALA A 31 31.01 5.98 8.90
C ALA A 31 31.95 6.37 7.75
N ALA A 32 31.76 5.74 6.60
CA ALA A 32 32.29 6.19 5.32
C ALA A 32 31.09 6.69 4.51
N GLY A 33 31.09 7.99 4.19
CA GLY A 33 29.99 8.68 3.54
C GLY A 33 29.64 8.08 2.18
N SER A 34 28.42 7.55 2.09
CA SER A 34 27.67 7.37 0.85
C SER A 34 26.72 8.55 0.72
N THR A 35 27.22 9.70 0.26
CA THR A 35 26.38 10.88 -0.01
C THR A 35 26.28 11.18 -1.50
N GLY A 36 26.84 10.33 -2.36
CA GLY A 36 26.91 10.57 -3.81
C GLY A 36 26.04 9.64 -4.66
N HIS A 37 25.75 8.42 -4.20
CA HIS A 37 24.98 7.44 -4.99
C HIS A 37 23.48 7.46 -4.67
N ASP A 38 23.10 7.91 -3.47
CA ASP A 38 21.73 7.87 -2.98
C ASP A 38 20.86 9.03 -3.53
N ASP A 39 21.43 10.21 -3.75
CA ASP A 39 20.72 11.39 -4.29
C ASP A 39 20.38 11.26 -5.79
N LEU A 40 21.20 10.57 -6.58
CA LEU A 40 20.96 10.35 -8.02
C LEU A 40 19.79 9.38 -8.26
N THR A 41 19.66 8.33 -7.45
CA THR A 41 18.54 7.39 -7.56
C THR A 41 17.20 8.03 -7.17
N LEU A 42 17.21 9.00 -6.26
CA LEU A 42 16.01 9.73 -5.85
C LEU A 42 15.55 10.70 -6.93
N ALA A 43 16.47 11.46 -7.53
CA ALA A 43 16.18 12.38 -8.62
C ALA A 43 15.72 11.65 -9.90
N GLU A 44 16.34 10.53 -10.25
CA GLU A 44 15.94 9.68 -11.39
C GLU A 44 14.56 9.04 -11.16
N ASN A 45 14.28 8.56 -9.94
CA ASN A 45 12.95 8.08 -9.57
C ASN A 45 11.90 9.21 -9.66
N ILE A 46 12.23 10.43 -9.21
CA ILE A 46 11.34 11.60 -9.28
C ILE A 46 11.10 12.06 -10.73
N TYR A 47 12.11 11.98 -11.59
CA TYR A 47 12.00 12.30 -13.01
C TYR A 47 11.07 11.31 -13.74
N GLU A 48 11.25 10.01 -13.52
CA GLU A 48 10.35 8.97 -14.05
C GLU A 48 8.92 9.08 -13.51
N ILE A 49 8.76 9.50 -12.25
CA ILE A 49 7.45 9.83 -11.67
C ILE A 49 6.80 10.98 -12.43
N THR A 50 7.53 12.07 -12.65
CA THR A 50 7.05 13.26 -13.38
C THR A 50 6.65 12.92 -14.82
N ARG A 51 7.40 12.02 -15.48
CA ARG A 51 7.12 11.50 -16.83
C ARG A 51 5.90 10.57 -16.88
N SER A 52 5.74 9.67 -15.91
CA SER A 52 4.57 8.77 -15.85
C SER A 52 3.26 9.50 -15.53
N LEU A 53 3.36 10.70 -14.94
CA LEU A 53 2.25 11.59 -14.62
C LEU A 53 1.75 12.41 -15.83
N SER A 54 2.44 12.39 -16.98
CA SER A 54 2.02 13.09 -18.21
C SER A 54 1.29 12.21 -19.24
N GLU A 55 1.18 10.89 -19.03
CA GLU A 55 0.53 10.01 -20.00
C GLU A 55 -0.95 9.73 -19.67
N PRO A 56 -1.89 10.05 -20.58
CA PRO A 56 -3.24 9.54 -20.48
C PRO A 56 -3.23 8.03 -20.79
N LYS A 57 -3.49 7.19 -19.79
CA LYS A 57 -3.70 5.75 -20.00
C LYS A 57 -5.03 5.53 -20.74
N ASN A 58 -4.98 5.59 -22.07
CA ASN A 58 -6.01 5.02 -22.94
C ASN A 58 -5.93 3.49 -22.88
N SER A 59 -6.57 2.88 -21.88
CA SER A 59 -6.89 1.45 -21.94
C SER A 59 -8.25 1.27 -22.58
N ALA A 60 -8.25 0.94 -23.88
CA ALA A 60 -9.44 0.63 -24.64
C ALA A 60 -10.29 -0.44 -23.92
N LEU A 61 -11.55 -0.07 -23.67
CA LEU A 61 -12.57 -0.83 -22.96
C LEU A 61 -12.97 -2.10 -23.74
N TYR A 62 -12.36 -3.23 -23.43
CA TYR A 62 -13.05 -4.51 -23.56
C TYR A 62 -13.75 -4.80 -22.24
N VAL A 63 -14.97 -4.26 -22.08
CA VAL A 63 -15.87 -4.67 -21.01
C VAL A 63 -16.23 -6.13 -21.27
N LEU A 64 -15.72 -7.04 -20.45
CA LEU A 64 -16.21 -8.42 -20.42
C LEU A 64 -17.73 -8.35 -20.20
N ARG A 65 -18.51 -8.68 -21.24
CA ARG A 65 -19.97 -8.71 -21.20
C ARG A 65 -20.42 -9.86 -20.31
N GLY A 66 -20.41 -9.61 -19.01
CA GLY A 66 -21.07 -10.39 -17.97
C GLY A 66 -21.46 -9.41 -16.87
N LYS A 67 -22.67 -9.52 -16.32
CA LYS A 67 -23.04 -8.73 -15.14
C LYS A 67 -22.09 -9.11 -14.01
N ILE A 68 -21.16 -8.21 -13.66
CA ILE A 68 -20.32 -8.38 -12.47
C ILE A 68 -21.24 -8.18 -11.28
N SER A 69 -21.64 -9.28 -10.67
CA SER A 69 -22.42 -9.26 -9.45
C SER A 69 -21.48 -8.87 -8.30
N TYR A 70 -21.73 -7.71 -7.69
CA TYR A 70 -21.00 -7.24 -6.51
C TYR A 70 -21.17 -8.16 -5.27
N SER A 71 -22.00 -9.22 -5.36
CA SER A 71 -22.20 -10.21 -4.29
C SER A 71 -21.30 -11.45 -4.41
N ARG A 72 -20.55 -11.64 -5.51
CA ARG A 72 -19.60 -12.74 -5.63
C ARG A 72 -18.19 -12.29 -5.25
N THR A 73 -17.46 -13.18 -4.59
CA THR A 73 -16.01 -13.00 -4.35
C THR A 73 -15.33 -12.61 -5.67
N PRO A 74 -14.61 -11.49 -5.72
CA PRO A 74 -14.08 -10.91 -6.95
C PRO A 74 -12.82 -11.60 -7.47
N ILE A 75 -12.53 -12.77 -6.92
CA ILE A 75 -11.38 -13.60 -7.25
C ILE A 75 -11.90 -14.82 -8.00
N PHE A 76 -11.40 -14.96 -9.22
CA PHE A 76 -11.74 -16.03 -10.14
C PHE A 76 -10.61 -17.05 -10.21
N ARG A 77 -10.93 -18.27 -10.62
CA ARG A 77 -9.94 -19.33 -10.82
C ARG A 77 -9.50 -19.38 -12.28
N ALA A 78 -8.20 -19.57 -12.51
CA ALA A 78 -7.64 -19.62 -13.87
C ALA A 78 -8.27 -20.74 -14.72
N ASN A 79 -8.70 -21.85 -14.10
CA ASN A 79 -9.39 -22.95 -14.78
C ASN A 79 -10.81 -22.61 -15.27
N GLN A 80 -11.37 -21.46 -14.90
CA GLN A 80 -12.65 -20.95 -15.42
C GLN A 80 -12.50 -20.33 -16.81
N ILE A 81 -11.26 -20.10 -17.27
CA ILE A 81 -10.96 -19.62 -18.62
C ILE A 81 -10.49 -20.82 -19.47
N SER A 82 -11.12 -21.01 -20.62
CA SER A 82 -10.76 -22.09 -21.54
C SER A 82 -9.37 -21.88 -22.13
N GLY A 83 -8.40 -22.67 -21.67
CA GLY A 83 -7.06 -22.78 -22.25
C GLY A 83 -6.08 -21.64 -21.92
N SER A 84 -4.78 -21.92 -22.05
CA SER A 84 -3.70 -20.98 -21.71
C SER A 84 -3.59 -19.77 -22.65
N ILE A 85 -4.16 -19.86 -23.85
CA ILE A 85 -4.18 -18.76 -24.84
C ILE A 85 -5.17 -17.68 -24.43
N GLY A 86 -6.38 -18.08 -24.00
CA GLY A 86 -7.40 -17.13 -23.52
C GLY A 86 -6.91 -16.35 -22.30
N LEU A 87 -6.28 -17.04 -21.36
CA LEU A 87 -5.69 -16.42 -20.17
C LEU A 87 -4.58 -15.42 -20.54
N ARG A 88 -3.62 -15.81 -21.38
CA ARG A 88 -2.55 -14.91 -21.85
C ARG A 88 -3.09 -13.67 -22.56
N ARG A 89 -4.14 -13.82 -23.38
CA ARG A 89 -4.78 -12.68 -24.03
C ARG A 89 -5.35 -11.70 -23.01
N LEU A 90 -6.07 -12.19 -22.00
CA LEU A 90 -6.65 -11.33 -20.95
C LEU A 90 -5.60 -10.60 -20.11
N ILE A 91 -4.47 -11.26 -19.84
CA ILE A 91 -3.32 -10.63 -19.16
C ILE A 91 -2.72 -9.54 -20.06
N ASN A 92 -2.41 -9.86 -21.31
CA ASN A 92 -1.76 -8.93 -22.24
C ASN A 92 -2.64 -7.71 -22.58
N THR A 93 -3.97 -7.86 -22.57
CA THR A 93 -4.89 -6.74 -22.77
C THR A 93 -5.11 -5.93 -21.48
N GLY A 94 -4.55 -6.34 -20.35
CA GLY A 94 -4.78 -5.71 -19.06
C GLY A 94 -6.23 -5.84 -18.57
N ALA A 95 -6.96 -6.88 -19.01
CA ALA A 95 -8.33 -7.12 -18.57
C ALA A 95 -8.37 -7.76 -17.17
N ILE A 96 -7.35 -8.52 -16.83
CA ILE A 96 -7.20 -9.21 -15.55
C ILE A 96 -5.82 -8.96 -14.95
N THR A 97 -5.73 -9.09 -13.63
CA THR A 97 -4.46 -9.16 -12.92
C THR A 97 -4.37 -10.51 -12.20
N MET A 98 -3.30 -11.26 -12.47
CA MET A 98 -3.04 -12.53 -11.80
C MET A 98 -2.58 -12.28 -10.36
N LEU A 99 -3.17 -13.04 -9.43
CA LEU A 99 -2.71 -13.07 -8.04
C LEU A 99 -1.63 -14.16 -7.91
N ASP A 100 -1.89 -15.35 -8.44
CA ASP A 100 -0.94 -16.46 -8.55
C ASP A 100 -1.17 -17.23 -9.85
N ASN A 101 -0.63 -18.43 -9.98
CA ASN A 101 -0.82 -19.28 -11.17
C ASN A 101 -2.26 -19.81 -11.33
N HIS A 102 -3.13 -19.63 -10.32
CA HIS A 102 -4.43 -20.28 -10.24
C HIS A 102 -5.58 -19.30 -10.05
N SER A 103 -5.32 -18.01 -9.86
CA SER A 103 -6.34 -17.03 -9.50
C SER A 103 -6.03 -15.63 -10.00
N PHE A 104 -7.10 -14.88 -10.25
CA PHE A 104 -7.02 -13.52 -10.77
C PHE A 104 -8.24 -12.70 -10.35
N PHE A 105 -8.14 -11.37 -10.48
CA PHE A 105 -9.29 -10.47 -10.44
C PHE A 105 -9.40 -9.69 -11.76
N VAL A 106 -10.59 -9.17 -12.05
CA VAL A 106 -10.85 -8.37 -13.26
C VAL A 106 -10.54 -6.90 -12.98
N ASN A 107 -9.77 -6.26 -13.85
CA ASN A 107 -9.27 -4.90 -13.63
C ASN A 107 -10.38 -3.84 -13.63
N VAL A 108 -11.51 -4.09 -14.32
CA VAL A 108 -12.69 -3.22 -14.26
C VAL A 108 -13.23 -3.08 -12.83
N GLN A 109 -13.12 -4.14 -12.01
CA GLN A 109 -13.51 -4.07 -10.61
C GLN A 109 -12.50 -3.27 -9.78
N ALA A 110 -11.21 -3.36 -10.10
CA ALA A 110 -10.17 -2.59 -9.43
C ALA A 110 -10.15 -1.09 -9.83
N ALA A 111 -11.02 -0.66 -10.75
CA ALA A 111 -11.09 0.73 -11.20
C ALA A 111 -11.53 1.69 -10.09
N SER A 112 -12.43 1.26 -9.19
CA SER A 112 -12.92 2.07 -8.06
C SER A 112 -12.25 1.69 -6.74
N THR A 113 -12.15 2.64 -5.82
CA THR A 113 -11.63 2.43 -4.46
C THR A 113 -12.44 1.35 -3.72
N GLN A 114 -13.77 1.36 -3.86
CA GLN A 114 -14.66 0.35 -3.27
C GLN A 114 -14.42 -1.03 -3.88
N GLY A 115 -14.23 -1.12 -5.20
CA GLY A 115 -13.97 -2.38 -5.86
C GLY A 115 -12.61 -2.98 -5.47
N ARG A 116 -11.58 -2.14 -5.30
CA ARG A 116 -10.29 -2.56 -4.72
C ARG A 116 -10.41 -3.02 -3.27
N ALA A 117 -11.18 -2.31 -2.45
CA ALA A 117 -11.47 -2.73 -1.07
C ALA A 117 -12.16 -4.10 -1.03
N ALA A 118 -13.14 -4.35 -1.90
CA ALA A 118 -13.82 -5.65 -2.00
C ALA A 118 -12.88 -6.79 -2.44
N ILE A 119 -11.93 -6.50 -3.34
CA ILE A 119 -10.88 -7.45 -3.72
C ILE A 119 -10.02 -7.80 -2.51
N ILE A 120 -9.45 -6.79 -1.83
CA ILE A 120 -8.60 -7.02 -0.65
C ILE A 120 -9.38 -7.73 0.46
N GLN A 121 -10.63 -7.37 0.70
CA GLN A 121 -11.46 -8.03 1.70
C GLN A 121 -11.60 -9.54 1.47
N SER A 122 -11.61 -9.98 0.22
CA SER A 122 -11.68 -11.40 -0.14
C SER A 122 -10.33 -12.11 -0.01
N LEU A 123 -9.24 -11.36 0.13
CA LEU A 123 -7.89 -11.87 0.37
C LEU A 123 -7.55 -11.92 1.86
N LEU A 124 -8.00 -10.92 2.62
CA LEU A 124 -7.54 -10.72 3.98
C LEU A 124 -8.21 -11.67 4.97
N PRO A 125 -7.44 -12.15 5.97
CA PRO A 125 -8.00 -12.91 7.07
C PRO A 125 -8.89 -12.02 7.96
N TYR A 126 -9.82 -12.63 8.70
CA TYR A 126 -10.77 -11.92 9.56
C TYR A 126 -10.07 -10.94 10.50
N ASN A 127 -10.65 -9.75 10.65
CA ASN A 127 -10.21 -8.65 11.52
C ASN A 127 -8.83 -8.05 11.20
N ALA A 128 -8.20 -8.40 10.08
CA ALA A 128 -6.99 -7.73 9.63
C ALA A 128 -7.30 -6.33 9.09
N VAL A 129 -6.40 -5.39 9.37
CA VAL A 129 -6.44 -4.03 8.81
C VAL A 129 -5.44 -3.96 7.67
N ALA A 130 -5.88 -3.54 6.48
CA ALA A 130 -4.98 -3.29 5.36
C ALA A 130 -4.08 -2.07 5.64
N CYS A 131 -2.78 -2.15 5.36
CA CYS A 131 -1.85 -1.03 5.52
C CYS A 131 -0.80 -0.98 4.41
N GLY A 132 0.12 -0.02 4.49
CA GLY A 132 1.28 0.05 3.59
C GLY A 132 0.90 -0.02 2.12
N LEU A 133 1.53 -0.94 1.38
CA LEU A 133 1.32 -1.11 -0.05
C LEU A 133 -0.12 -1.53 -0.39
N VAL A 134 -0.75 -2.35 0.46
CA VAL A 134 -2.13 -2.81 0.24
C VAL A 134 -3.13 -1.65 0.43
N ALA A 135 -2.99 -0.88 1.50
CA ALA A 135 -3.85 0.29 1.71
C ALA A 135 -3.62 1.34 0.61
N SER A 136 -2.37 1.56 0.20
CA SER A 136 -2.04 2.44 -0.92
C SER A 136 -2.74 2.01 -2.20
N TRP A 137 -2.67 0.72 -2.54
CA TRP A 137 -3.35 0.18 -3.70
C TRP A 137 -4.86 0.37 -3.61
N ILE A 138 -5.48 0.14 -2.45
CA ILE A 138 -6.92 0.44 -2.26
C ILE A 138 -7.21 1.92 -2.54
N TRP A 139 -6.44 2.84 -1.96
CA TRP A 139 -6.71 4.27 -2.09
C TRP A 139 -6.51 4.81 -3.50
N VAL A 140 -5.35 4.54 -4.13
CA VAL A 140 -4.93 5.22 -5.36
C VAL A 140 -4.70 4.29 -6.55
N GLY A 141 -4.92 2.98 -6.38
CA GLY A 141 -4.69 1.98 -7.41
C GLY A 141 -3.21 1.84 -7.76
N GLY A 142 -2.94 1.44 -9.01
CA GLY A 142 -1.59 1.13 -9.49
C GLY A 142 -1.37 -0.38 -9.64
N ASP A 143 -0.10 -0.77 -9.67
CA ASP A 143 0.29 -2.18 -9.78
C ASP A 143 -0.13 -2.92 -8.50
N PHE A 144 -0.64 -4.14 -8.64
CA PHE A 144 -1.09 -4.91 -7.48
C PHE A 144 0.12 -5.29 -6.61
N PRO A 145 0.09 -5.04 -5.29
CA PRO A 145 1.28 -5.13 -4.45
C PRO A 145 1.85 -6.55 -4.39
N ARG A 146 3.18 -6.65 -4.30
CA ARG A 146 3.89 -7.94 -4.20
C ARG A 146 3.77 -8.58 -2.82
N THR A 147 3.58 -7.78 -1.78
CA THR A 147 3.34 -8.22 -0.41
C THR A 147 1.94 -7.83 0.06
N ILE A 148 1.38 -8.65 0.95
CA ILE A 148 0.12 -8.37 1.63
C ILE A 148 0.45 -7.78 3.00
N ASP A 149 0.47 -6.45 3.06
CA ASP A 149 0.75 -5.70 4.28
C ASP A 149 -0.52 -5.56 5.13
N ILE A 150 -0.47 -6.08 6.36
CA ILE A 150 -1.59 -6.03 7.30
C ILE A 150 -1.15 -5.66 8.72
N ILE A 151 -2.06 -5.06 9.46
CA ILE A 151 -2.02 -5.03 10.93
C ILE A 151 -2.95 -6.08 11.47
N SER A 152 -2.39 -6.94 12.33
CA SER A 152 -3.14 -7.94 13.07
C SER A 152 -2.37 -8.37 14.31
N ARG A 153 -3.12 -8.77 15.34
CA ARG A 153 -2.58 -9.44 16.53
C ARG A 153 -2.29 -10.93 16.27
N SER A 154 -2.86 -11.47 15.20
CA SER A 154 -2.65 -12.87 14.80
C SER A 154 -1.34 -13.03 14.02
N HIS A 155 -0.68 -14.16 14.23
CA HIS A 155 0.50 -14.53 13.45
C HIS A 155 0.07 -15.16 12.12
N PHE A 156 0.47 -14.55 11.01
CA PHE A 156 0.31 -15.13 9.68
C PHE A 156 1.67 -15.50 9.11
N ARG A 157 1.80 -16.74 8.62
CA ARG A 157 3.05 -17.26 8.03
C ARG A 157 2.86 -17.88 6.65
N THR A 158 1.61 -18.13 6.24
CA THR A 158 1.30 -18.73 4.94
C THR A 158 1.03 -17.64 3.91
N PRO A 159 1.65 -17.69 2.71
CA PRO A 159 1.33 -16.77 1.64
C PRO A 159 -0.16 -16.76 1.27
N ILE A 160 -0.70 -15.60 0.93
CA ILE A 160 -2.06 -15.43 0.39
C ILE A 160 -1.94 -15.26 -1.11
N TYR A 161 -2.47 -16.23 -1.88
CA TYR A 161 -2.37 -16.27 -3.35
C TYR A 161 -0.95 -15.98 -3.86
N GLY A 162 0.02 -16.77 -3.38
CA GLY A 162 1.42 -16.66 -3.77
C GLY A 162 2.18 -15.45 -3.23
N ARG A 163 1.56 -14.61 -2.39
CA ARG A 163 2.18 -13.40 -1.84
C ARG A 163 2.53 -13.54 -0.38
N ALA A 164 3.75 -13.13 -0.04
CA ALA A 164 4.19 -13.03 1.34
C ALA A 164 3.32 -12.02 2.11
N ILE A 165 3.03 -12.33 3.37
CA ILE A 165 2.28 -11.44 4.27
C ILE A 165 3.27 -10.72 5.17
N ARG A 166 3.18 -9.39 5.22
CA ARG A 166 3.91 -8.55 6.17
C ARG A 166 2.96 -8.13 7.28
N VAL A 167 3.10 -8.77 8.43
CA VAL A 167 2.26 -8.47 9.60
C VAL A 167 2.95 -7.45 10.49
N THR A 168 2.32 -6.31 10.68
CA THR A 168 2.70 -5.36 11.72
C THR A 168 1.84 -5.62 12.96
N ASN A 169 2.47 -6.08 14.04
CA ASN A 169 1.81 -6.30 15.32
C ASN A 169 1.92 -5.03 16.18
N ARG A 170 1.06 -4.06 15.92
CA ARG A 170 0.92 -2.83 16.71
C ARG A 170 -0.55 -2.52 16.92
N ASP A 171 -0.91 -2.09 18.12
CA ASP A 171 -2.20 -1.45 18.33
C ASP A 171 -2.22 -0.13 17.57
N ILE A 172 -3.36 0.14 16.92
CA ILE A 172 -3.54 1.33 16.09
C ILE A 172 -4.71 2.14 16.62
N PRO A 173 -4.47 3.41 16.95
CA PRO A 173 -5.54 4.34 17.33
C PRO A 173 -6.60 4.48 16.24
N GLN A 174 -7.86 4.73 16.63
CA GLN A 174 -8.98 4.76 15.68
C GLN A 174 -8.86 5.90 14.66
N GLU A 175 -8.23 7.01 15.04
CA GLU A 175 -7.92 8.16 14.19
C GLU A 175 -6.98 7.83 13.02
N HIS A 176 -6.22 6.73 13.11
CA HIS A 176 -5.36 6.24 12.04
C HIS A 176 -6.05 5.23 11.12
N LEU A 177 -7.32 4.95 11.38
CA LEU A 177 -8.11 4.01 10.61
C LEU A 177 -9.12 4.73 9.71
N SER A 178 -9.47 4.05 8.64
CA SER A 178 -10.55 4.38 7.74
C SER A 178 -11.35 3.12 7.45
N TYR A 179 -12.54 3.31 6.91
CA TYR A 179 -13.49 2.24 6.66
C TYR A 179 -14.05 2.40 5.24
N LEU A 180 -13.98 1.33 4.46
CA LEU A 180 -14.61 1.22 3.14
C LEU A 180 -15.57 0.04 3.17
N GLY A 181 -16.84 0.34 3.46
CA GLY A 181 -17.80 -0.69 3.87
C GLY A 181 -17.31 -1.38 5.15
N THR A 182 -17.18 -2.70 5.12
CA THR A 182 -16.66 -3.50 6.23
C THR A 182 -15.14 -3.70 6.20
N GLN A 183 -14.45 -3.21 5.16
CA GLN A 183 -12.99 -3.26 5.08
C GLN A 183 -12.35 -2.16 5.94
N ARG A 184 -11.49 -2.57 6.88
CA ARG A 184 -10.66 -1.67 7.70
C ARG A 184 -9.31 -1.46 7.02
N LEU A 185 -8.87 -0.21 6.96
CA LEU A 185 -7.56 0.13 6.40
C LEU A 185 -6.97 1.36 7.09
N THR A 186 -5.67 1.56 6.93
CA THR A 186 -5.02 2.78 7.40
C THR A 186 -5.53 4.02 6.66
N SER A 187 -5.62 5.14 7.38
CA SER A 187 -5.98 6.44 6.79
C SER A 187 -4.99 6.86 5.71
N PRO A 188 -5.34 7.78 4.80
CA PRO A 188 -4.44 8.22 3.72
C PRO A 188 -3.09 8.76 4.24
N VAL A 189 -3.10 9.59 5.28
CA VAL A 189 -1.87 10.14 5.90
C VAL A 189 -1.03 9.01 6.50
N ARG A 190 -1.67 8.09 7.23
CA ARG A 190 -1.00 6.92 7.80
C ARG A 190 -0.39 6.03 6.74
N THR A 191 -1.12 5.81 5.65
CA THR A 191 -0.65 5.01 4.51
C THR A 191 0.57 5.67 3.86
N ALA A 192 0.54 6.99 3.66
CA ALA A 192 1.70 7.71 3.14
C ALA A 192 2.93 7.59 4.06
N CYS A 193 2.73 7.62 5.39
CA CYS A 193 3.79 7.38 6.36
C CYS A 193 4.31 5.93 6.31
N ASP A 194 3.43 4.93 6.20
CA ASP A 194 3.83 3.52 6.04
C ASP A 194 4.72 3.35 4.79
N LEU A 195 4.37 3.99 3.66
CA LEU A 195 5.15 3.97 2.42
C LEU A 195 6.49 4.72 2.56
N ALA A 196 6.50 5.85 3.26
CA ALA A 196 7.70 6.63 3.50
C ALA A 196 8.71 5.87 4.39
N CYS A 197 8.24 4.94 5.21
CA CYS A 197 9.07 4.10 6.06
C CYS A 197 9.63 2.84 5.35
N LEU A 198 9.31 2.60 4.07
CA LEU A 198 9.93 1.52 3.29
C LEU A 198 11.43 1.77 3.09
N SER A 199 12.22 0.73 2.85
CA SER A 199 13.62 0.92 2.43
C SER A 199 13.71 1.70 1.10
N ILE A 200 14.85 2.32 0.81
CA ILE A 200 15.05 3.08 -0.45
C ILE A 200 14.77 2.20 -1.67
N SER A 201 15.26 0.95 -1.67
CA SER A 201 15.03 -0.01 -2.74
C SER A 201 13.54 -0.35 -2.90
N GLU A 202 12.84 -0.66 -1.80
CA GLU A 202 11.39 -0.93 -1.86
C GLU A 202 10.59 0.28 -2.33
N LYS A 203 10.96 1.51 -1.92
CA LYS A 203 10.29 2.73 -2.38
C LYS A 203 10.38 2.87 -3.90
N ALA A 204 11.55 2.60 -4.47
CA ALA A 204 11.75 2.66 -5.92
C ALA A 204 10.96 1.56 -6.63
N GLU A 205 11.10 0.32 -6.18
CA GLU A 205 10.46 -0.86 -6.77
C GLU A 205 8.92 -0.79 -6.75
N GLU A 206 8.33 -0.21 -5.71
CA GLU A 206 6.88 -0.09 -5.52
C GLU A 206 6.33 1.29 -5.93
N LYS A 207 7.19 2.16 -6.49
CA LYS A 207 6.82 3.54 -6.90
C LYS A 207 6.16 4.32 -5.75
N ALA A 208 6.69 4.17 -4.53
CA ALA A 208 6.08 4.69 -3.31
C ALA A 208 5.86 6.21 -3.35
N TYR A 209 6.82 6.98 -3.86
CA TYR A 209 6.71 8.44 -3.98
C TYR A 209 5.54 8.89 -4.88
N LEU A 210 5.26 8.17 -5.97
CA LEU A 210 4.10 8.43 -6.82
C LEU A 210 2.80 8.23 -6.05
N SER A 211 2.71 7.14 -5.29
CA SER A 211 1.56 6.82 -4.47
C SER A 211 1.35 7.85 -3.34
N ILE A 212 2.43 8.26 -2.66
CA ILE A 212 2.41 9.32 -1.64
C ILE A 212 1.90 10.64 -2.24
N GLY A 213 2.40 11.03 -3.43
CA GLY A 213 1.94 12.22 -4.15
C GLY A 213 0.45 12.17 -4.49
N ARG A 214 -0.04 11.04 -5.03
CA ARG A 214 -1.47 10.84 -5.33
C ARG A 214 -2.34 10.87 -4.09
N LEU A 215 -1.89 10.25 -3.01
CA LEU A 215 -2.58 10.27 -1.71
C LEU A 215 -2.71 11.72 -1.20
N ALA A 216 -1.63 12.49 -1.23
CA ALA A 216 -1.66 13.90 -0.81
C ALA A 216 -2.60 14.73 -1.70
N GLY A 217 -2.57 14.49 -3.01
CA GLY A 217 -3.45 15.14 -3.97
C GLY A 217 -4.93 14.87 -3.68
N ILE A 218 -5.32 13.60 -3.66
CA ILE A 218 -6.73 13.19 -3.51
C ILE A 218 -7.29 13.54 -2.13
N PHE A 219 -6.49 13.43 -1.07
CA PHE A 219 -6.95 13.58 0.31
C PHE A 219 -6.51 14.90 0.97
N ASN A 220 -5.83 15.77 0.22
CA ASN A 220 -5.42 17.12 0.60
C ASN A 220 -4.69 17.20 1.96
N PHE A 221 -3.71 16.33 2.19
CA PHE A 221 -2.80 16.44 3.33
C PHE A 221 -1.41 16.93 2.91
N THR A 222 -0.65 17.45 3.86
CA THR A 222 0.66 18.08 3.67
C THR A 222 1.81 17.19 4.16
N TYR A 223 3.05 17.55 3.82
CA TYR A 223 4.22 16.93 4.42
C TYR A 223 4.29 17.18 5.94
N THR A 224 3.77 18.32 6.43
CA THR A 224 3.74 18.62 7.87
C THR A 224 2.81 17.70 8.64
N ASP A 225 1.69 17.29 8.05
CA ASP A 225 0.79 16.28 8.65
C ASP A 225 1.50 14.94 8.80
N CYS A 226 2.28 14.55 7.79
CA CYS A 226 3.05 13.30 7.81
C CYS A 226 4.20 13.35 8.83
N LEU A 227 4.97 14.44 8.87
CA LEU A 227 6.05 14.61 9.86
C LEU A 227 5.51 14.61 11.28
N LYS A 228 4.39 15.30 11.53
CA LYS A 228 3.71 15.26 12.82
C LYS A 228 3.34 13.83 13.20
N MET A 229 2.72 13.07 12.29
CA MET A 229 2.35 11.69 12.55
C MET A 229 3.55 10.80 12.88
N LEU A 230 4.67 10.96 12.17
CA LEU A 230 5.90 10.21 12.44
C LEU A 230 6.52 10.58 13.80
N TRP A 231 6.62 11.87 14.12
CA TRP A 231 7.19 12.34 15.39
C TRP A 231 6.34 11.97 16.61
N ASP A 232 5.02 11.89 16.45
CA ASP A 232 4.13 11.38 17.48
C ASP A 232 4.35 9.86 17.71
N HIS A 233 5.07 9.16 16.81
CA HIS A 233 5.27 7.70 16.81
C HIS A 233 6.73 7.30 16.49
N PRO A 234 7.72 7.64 17.35
CA PRO A 234 9.15 7.45 17.06
C PRO A 234 9.61 5.98 16.97
N ARG A 235 8.78 5.02 17.37
CA ARG A 235 9.09 3.57 17.30
C ARG A 235 8.51 2.90 16.05
N TRP A 236 8.05 3.68 15.08
CA TRP A 236 7.62 3.14 13.79
C TRP A 236 8.84 2.49 13.08
N PRO A 237 8.75 1.26 12.57
CA PRO A 237 9.78 0.65 11.74
C PRO A 237 10.02 1.50 10.51
N GLY A 238 11.28 1.80 10.23
CA GLY A 238 11.63 2.70 9.14
C GLY A 238 11.35 4.18 9.43
N HIS A 239 11.19 4.55 10.71
CA HIS A 239 10.88 5.93 11.12
C HIS A 239 11.88 6.94 10.54
N ASP A 240 13.17 6.65 10.61
CA ASP A 240 14.21 7.57 10.15
C ASP A 240 14.14 7.76 8.64
N GLU A 241 13.89 6.69 7.90
CA GLU A 241 13.62 6.71 6.46
C GLU A 241 12.38 7.54 6.14
N GLY A 242 11.33 7.45 6.97
CA GLY A 242 10.12 8.25 6.84
C GLY A 242 10.36 9.74 7.08
N VAL A 243 11.13 10.08 8.12
CA VAL A 243 11.49 11.47 8.44
C VAL A 243 12.37 12.07 7.35
N ILE A 244 13.36 11.33 6.85
CA ILE A 244 14.21 11.74 5.72
C ILE A 244 13.34 11.97 4.47
N CYS A 245 12.42 11.03 4.18
CA CYS A 245 11.50 11.10 3.04
C CYS A 245 10.71 12.42 3.02
N PHE A 246 10.01 12.77 4.11
CA PHE A 246 9.22 14.02 4.18
C PHE A 246 10.05 15.27 4.47
N SER A 247 11.33 15.10 4.83
CA SER A 247 12.28 16.21 4.91
C SER A 247 12.85 16.62 3.56
N ASN A 248 12.71 15.76 2.54
CA ASN A 248 13.20 16.01 1.19
C ASN A 248 12.43 17.15 0.49
N PRO A 249 13.10 18.24 0.07
CA PRO A 249 12.45 19.38 -0.58
C PRO A 249 11.74 19.05 -1.90
N GLN A 250 12.27 18.09 -2.69
CA GLN A 250 11.68 17.70 -3.97
C GLN A 250 10.35 16.97 -3.74
N LEU A 251 10.29 16.06 -2.77
CA LEU A 251 9.03 15.41 -2.43
C LEU A 251 7.99 16.42 -1.95
N ARG A 252 8.39 17.39 -1.12
CA ARG A 252 7.47 18.47 -0.67
C ARG A 252 6.87 19.21 -1.86
N ALA A 253 7.69 19.62 -2.83
CA ALA A 253 7.23 20.27 -4.05
C ALA A 253 6.24 19.39 -4.85
N ILE A 254 6.49 18.08 -4.93
CA ILE A 254 5.57 17.13 -5.57
C ILE A 254 4.23 17.06 -4.83
N LEU A 255 4.25 16.99 -3.50
CA LEU A 255 3.02 16.91 -2.70
C LEU A 255 2.17 18.17 -2.91
N ASP A 256 2.79 19.35 -2.87
CA ASP A 256 2.08 20.62 -3.10
C ASP A 256 1.52 20.70 -4.53
N ALA A 257 2.32 20.35 -5.55
CA ALA A 257 1.87 20.33 -6.94
C ALA A 257 0.77 19.29 -7.23
N GLN A 258 0.70 18.19 -6.47
CA GLN A 258 -0.39 17.23 -6.58
C GLN A 258 -1.66 17.78 -5.93
N ARG A 259 -1.56 18.36 -4.73
CA ARG A 259 -2.71 18.98 -4.07
C ARG A 259 -3.35 20.05 -4.94
N GLU A 260 -2.56 20.93 -5.54
CA GLU A 260 -3.05 21.97 -6.46
C GLU A 260 -3.81 21.38 -7.66
N ARG A 261 -3.37 20.24 -8.20
CA ARG A 261 -4.06 19.56 -9.31
C ARG A 261 -5.42 18.98 -8.94
N TYR A 262 -5.58 18.54 -7.70
CA TYR A 262 -6.81 17.90 -7.22
C TYR A 262 -7.73 18.87 -6.47
N LEU A 263 -7.30 20.11 -6.21
CA LEU A 263 -8.20 21.16 -5.76
C LEU A 263 -9.27 21.40 -6.83
N PRO A 264 -10.56 21.47 -6.45
CA PRO A 264 -11.61 21.79 -7.40
C PRO A 264 -11.31 23.15 -8.01
N SER A 265 -11.21 23.19 -9.34
CA SER A 265 -10.94 24.40 -10.10
C SER A 265 -12.03 25.42 -9.75
N GLY A 266 -11.65 26.51 -9.09
CA GLY A 266 -12.57 27.59 -8.76
C GLY A 266 -13.00 28.32 -10.03
N ASN A 267 -13.94 27.75 -10.78
CA ASN A 267 -14.65 28.41 -11.89
C ASN A 267 -16.16 28.25 -11.68
N ALA A 268 -16.65 28.90 -10.62
CA ALA A 268 -18.02 29.40 -10.62
C ALA A 268 -18.05 30.69 -11.44
N THR A 269 -18.41 30.55 -12.71
CA THR A 269 -19.24 31.50 -13.46
C THR A 269 -18.77 32.96 -13.53
N GLN A 270 -17.96 33.31 -14.54
CA GLN A 270 -18.19 34.57 -15.26
C GLN A 270 -19.17 34.28 -16.41
N ILE A 271 -20.46 34.34 -16.11
CA ILE A 271 -21.49 34.56 -17.12
C ILE A 271 -22.05 35.95 -16.84
N GLY A 272 -21.91 36.78 -17.89
CA GLY A 272 -22.49 38.10 -18.12
C GLY A 272 -23.33 38.72 -17.00
N GLY A 273 -22.88 39.89 -16.56
CA GLY A 273 -23.77 40.86 -15.95
C GLY A 273 -24.91 41.18 -16.90
N HIS A 274 -26.13 40.84 -16.48
CA HIS A 274 -27.30 41.61 -16.81
C HIS A 274 -28.09 41.80 -15.53
N THR A 275 -28.17 43.06 -15.12
CA THR A 275 -28.98 43.59 -14.03
C THR A 275 -30.43 43.15 -14.18
N ASP A 276 -31.04 42.64 -13.10
CA ASP A 276 -32.34 43.17 -12.70
C ASP A 276 -32.58 43.06 -11.18
N GLN A 277 -33.17 44.12 -10.66
CA GLN A 277 -33.42 44.35 -9.25
C GLN A 277 -34.71 43.66 -8.81
N ARG A 278 -34.71 43.00 -7.65
CA ARG A 278 -35.82 43.04 -6.67
C ARG A 278 -35.44 42.27 -5.40
N GLY A 279 -35.44 43.00 -4.29
CA GLY A 279 -34.97 42.50 -3.01
C GLY A 279 -35.94 41.58 -2.26
N LYS A 280 -35.42 40.95 -1.20
CA LYS A 280 -36.05 40.88 0.13
C LYS A 280 -35.08 40.30 1.16
N LYS A 281 -35.29 40.76 2.39
CA LYS A 281 -34.43 40.69 3.58
C LYS A 281 -34.29 39.27 4.17
N GLY A 282 -33.04 38.93 4.54
CA GLY A 282 -32.62 38.40 5.86
C GLY A 282 -33.01 36.99 6.32
N ARG A 283 -32.01 36.14 6.63
CA ARG A 283 -31.78 35.58 8.00
C ARG A 283 -30.52 34.70 8.08
N LYS A 284 -29.75 34.96 9.16
CA LYS A 284 -28.92 34.10 10.04
C LYS A 284 -28.33 32.78 9.51
N GLY A 285 -27.01 32.65 9.68
CA GLY A 285 -26.25 31.42 9.45
C GLY A 285 -26.41 30.35 10.53
N ILE A 286 -26.07 29.11 10.17
CA ILE A 286 -25.82 27.96 11.06
C ILE A 286 -24.76 27.04 10.43
N SER A 287 -23.93 26.51 11.33
CA SER A 287 -22.86 25.51 11.26
C SER A 287 -23.14 24.24 10.45
N TYR A 288 -22.10 23.66 9.85
CA TYR A 288 -22.14 22.35 9.17
C TYR A 288 -21.74 21.22 10.13
N ASP A 289 -22.74 20.47 10.58
CA ASP A 289 -22.60 19.08 11.07
C ASP A 289 -23.19 18.17 9.99
N ALA A 290 -22.38 17.28 9.40
CA ALA A 290 -22.85 16.28 8.44
C ALA A 290 -22.55 14.87 8.98
N LYS A 291 -23.50 14.35 9.75
CA LYS A 291 -23.74 12.90 9.88
C LYS A 291 -24.53 12.45 8.64
N ILE A 292 -24.08 11.42 7.94
CA ILE A 292 -24.93 10.68 7.00
C ILE A 292 -25.04 9.24 7.48
N GLN A 293 -26.25 8.90 7.91
CA GLN A 293 -26.73 7.56 8.20
C GLN A 293 -27.31 6.91 6.94
N ASN A 294 -27.25 5.57 6.94
CA ASN A 294 -27.75 4.61 5.97
C ASN A 294 -29.17 4.87 5.44
N GLN A 295 -29.34 4.63 4.13
CA GLN A 295 -30.35 3.73 3.58
C GLN A 295 -29.73 2.94 2.42
#